data_AF-A0A9J7IW88-F1
#
_entry.id   AF-A0A9J7IW88-F1
#
_cell.length_a   1.000
_cell.length_b   1.000
_cell.length_c   1.000
_cell.angle_alpha   90.00
_cell.angle_beta   90.00
_cell.angle_gamma   90.00
#
_symmetry.space_group_name_H-M   'P 1'
#
loop_
_entity.id
_entity.type
_entity.pdbx_description
1 polymer ?
#
loop_
_entity_poly.entity_id
_entity_poly.type
_entity_poly.pdbx_seq_one_letter_code
_entity_poly.pdbx_strand_id
1 'polypeptide(L)'
;MGRKVRLTAFAVVLLTQMFYFCECYLREGDQGVCLEHLRTYDWSNPSYSSITVEKDERGSHYTTLTCCRNYEYDADADRCLPICSTPCINGTCIDVDTCICDTPLVLVGSSCIMPTCTNCEHGDCTATNVCECHPGYIRSEGICKKFCDKPCISGECVGHNVCKCHEGFMLDPIDPFKCIPCDNNHELKCTVTCRHGYCSPPTACSCVPRKKSSIFNF
;
A
#
# COMPACT_ATOMS: atom_id res chain seq x y z
N MET A 1 -41.01 -51.55 0.08
CA MET A 1 -42.05 -50.53 0.33
C MET A 1 -41.37 -49.22 0.73
N GLY A 2 -41.13 -48.34 -0.25
CA GLY A 2 -40.56 -47.02 -0.02
C GLY A 2 -41.65 -45.99 0.28
N ARG A 3 -41.44 -45.14 1.28
CA ARG A 3 -42.19 -43.89 1.46
C ARG A 3 -41.29 -42.73 1.08
N LYS A 4 -41.55 -42.19 -0.11
CA LYS A 4 -41.01 -40.92 -0.60
C LYS A 4 -41.67 -39.79 0.21
N VAL A 5 -40.91 -39.02 0.96
CA VAL A 5 -41.36 -37.72 1.47
C VAL A 5 -40.86 -36.67 0.46
N ARG A 6 -41.74 -36.29 -0.46
CA ARG A 6 -41.60 -35.10 -1.30
C ARG A 6 -41.98 -33.90 -0.43
N LEU A 7 -41.05 -33.02 -0.06
CA LEU A 7 -41.42 -31.63 0.23
C LEU A 7 -41.39 -30.88 -1.09
N THR A 8 -42.57 -30.43 -1.48
CA THR A 8 -42.92 -29.84 -2.77
C THR A 8 -42.37 -28.42 -2.90
N ALA A 9 -41.60 -28.20 -3.96
CA ALA A 9 -41.48 -26.90 -4.59
C ALA A 9 -42.87 -26.43 -5.05
N PHE A 10 -43.37 -25.33 -4.51
CA PHE A 10 -44.45 -24.55 -5.13
C PHE A 10 -44.04 -23.08 -5.13
N ALA A 11 -43.87 -22.58 -6.35
CA ALA A 11 -43.63 -21.19 -6.67
C ALA A 11 -44.87 -20.35 -6.34
N VAL A 12 -44.65 -19.22 -5.66
CA VAL A 12 -45.54 -18.05 -5.75
C VAL A 12 -44.65 -16.86 -6.08
N VAL A 13 -44.68 -16.47 -7.35
CA VAL A 13 -44.11 -15.21 -7.84
C VAL A 13 -45.20 -14.15 -7.68
N LEU A 14 -44.94 -13.06 -6.95
CA LEU A 14 -45.15 -11.66 -7.37
C LEU A 14 -45.09 -10.67 -6.18
N LEU A 15 -44.08 -9.78 -6.26
CA LEU A 15 -44.11 -8.33 -5.96
C LEU A 15 -44.16 -7.85 -4.49
N THR A 16 -43.00 -7.78 -3.84
CA THR A 16 -42.43 -6.55 -3.23
C THR A 16 -40.98 -6.81 -2.78
N GLN A 17 -40.02 -6.13 -3.41
CA GLN A 17 -38.65 -5.80 -2.97
C GLN A 17 -37.87 -6.77 -2.03
N MET A 18 -36.71 -7.24 -2.56
CA MET A 18 -35.46 -7.47 -1.81
C MET A 18 -35.43 -8.61 -0.79
N PHE A 19 -35.39 -9.87 -1.25
CA PHE A 19 -34.72 -10.93 -0.51
C PHE A 19 -33.76 -11.64 -1.46
N TYR A 20 -32.64 -10.97 -1.75
CA TYR A 20 -31.40 -11.68 -2.01
C TYR A 20 -31.16 -12.54 -0.76
N PHE A 21 -31.46 -13.84 -0.83
CA PHE A 21 -30.90 -14.79 0.12
C PHE A 21 -29.40 -14.79 -0.12
N CYS A 22 -28.68 -13.90 0.56
CA CYS A 22 -27.25 -14.09 0.76
C CYS A 22 -27.17 -15.27 1.73
N GLU A 23 -26.96 -16.46 1.17
CA GLU A 23 -26.66 -17.67 1.94
C GLU A 23 -25.26 -17.51 2.55
N CYS A 24 -25.25 -16.83 3.69
CA CYS A 24 -24.14 -16.58 4.60
C CYS A 24 -23.78 -17.88 5.33
N TYR A 25 -23.01 -18.75 4.67
CA TYR A 25 -22.49 -20.00 5.24
C TYR A 25 -20.96 -20.04 5.08
N LEU A 26 -20.26 -20.46 6.14
CA LEU A 26 -18.82 -20.70 6.09
C LEU A 26 -18.47 -21.67 4.95
N ARG A 27 -17.38 -21.43 4.24
CA ARG A 27 -16.93 -22.28 3.14
C ARG A 27 -15.55 -22.88 3.42
N GLU A 28 -15.32 -24.05 2.85
CA GLU A 28 -14.01 -24.70 2.94
C GLU A 28 -12.96 -23.83 2.23
N GLY A 29 -11.88 -23.52 2.94
CA GLY A 29 -10.81 -22.64 2.46
C GLY A 29 -10.95 -21.17 2.87
N ASP A 30 -12.08 -20.76 3.46
CA ASP A 30 -12.22 -19.45 4.07
C ASP A 30 -11.27 -19.31 5.28
N GLN A 31 -10.79 -18.09 5.51
CA GLN A 31 -9.89 -17.82 6.64
C GLN A 31 -10.57 -18.19 7.97
N GLY A 32 -9.84 -18.94 8.80
CA GLY A 32 -10.34 -19.34 10.11
C GLY A 32 -11.45 -20.37 10.09
N VAL A 33 -11.73 -21.01 8.94
CA VAL A 33 -12.73 -22.08 8.82
C VAL A 33 -12.05 -23.45 8.76
N CYS A 34 -12.51 -24.36 9.61
CA CYS A 34 -11.98 -25.70 9.75
C CYS A 34 -13.08 -26.76 9.58
N LEU A 35 -12.69 -27.93 9.06
CA LEU A 35 -13.53 -29.13 9.03
C LEU A 35 -13.40 -29.86 10.38
N GLU A 36 -14.51 -30.08 11.06
CA GLU A 36 -14.59 -30.86 12.29
C GLU A 36 -15.35 -32.18 12.06
N HIS A 37 -14.78 -33.30 12.49
CA HIS A 37 -15.39 -34.63 12.41
C HIS A 37 -16.03 -35.04 13.74
N LEU A 38 -17.34 -35.25 13.73
CA LEU A 38 -18.16 -35.55 14.89
C LEU A 38 -18.78 -36.96 14.79
N ARG A 39 -18.93 -37.63 15.93
CA ARG A 39 -19.65 -38.92 16.04
C ARG A 39 -21.15 -38.75 16.29
N THR A 40 -21.55 -37.60 16.80
CA THR A 40 -22.93 -37.22 17.08
C THR A 40 -23.07 -35.74 16.77
N TYR A 41 -24.16 -35.34 16.14
CA TYR A 41 -24.39 -33.96 15.74
C TYR A 41 -25.41 -33.27 16.66
N ASP A 42 -25.11 -32.04 17.08
CA ASP A 42 -26.00 -31.19 17.87
C ASP A 42 -26.56 -30.07 16.99
N TRP A 43 -27.85 -30.19 16.64
CA TRP A 43 -28.57 -29.22 15.81
C TRP A 43 -28.74 -27.84 16.45
N SER A 44 -28.42 -27.69 17.73
CA SER A 44 -28.55 -26.42 18.46
C SER A 44 -27.26 -25.59 18.51
N ASN A 45 -26.13 -26.13 18.04
CA ASN A 45 -24.85 -25.41 18.06
C ASN A 45 -24.74 -24.45 16.87
N PRO A 46 -24.73 -23.12 17.08
CA PRO A 46 -24.69 -22.12 16.00
C PRO A 46 -23.33 -22.05 15.30
N SER A 47 -22.28 -22.67 15.85
CA SER A 47 -20.95 -22.70 15.22
C SER A 47 -20.89 -23.67 14.02
N TYR A 48 -21.94 -24.47 13.79
CA TYR A 48 -22.03 -25.40 12.68
C TYR A 48 -22.83 -24.80 11.52
N SER A 49 -22.16 -24.57 10.40
CA SER A 49 -22.74 -23.87 9.24
C SER A 49 -23.14 -24.82 8.10
N SER A 50 -22.41 -25.92 7.90
CA SER A 50 -22.68 -26.93 6.88
C SER A 50 -22.40 -28.32 7.44
N ILE A 51 -23.20 -29.32 7.06
CA ILE A 51 -23.09 -30.68 7.61
C ILE A 51 -23.07 -31.67 6.46
N THR A 52 -22.05 -32.51 6.43
CA THR A 52 -21.97 -33.69 5.57
C THR A 52 -22.06 -34.94 6.44
N VAL A 53 -22.87 -35.91 6.04
CA VAL A 53 -23.05 -37.16 6.81
C VAL A 53 -22.54 -38.34 6.01
N GLU A 54 -21.60 -39.06 6.59
CA GLU A 54 -21.07 -40.32 6.08
C GLU A 54 -21.54 -41.46 6.97
N LYS A 55 -21.98 -42.59 6.39
CA LYS A 55 -22.43 -43.75 7.16
C LYS A 55 -21.49 -44.92 6.90
N ASP A 56 -20.99 -45.53 7.97
CA ASP A 56 -20.17 -46.73 7.91
C ASP A 56 -20.76 -47.85 8.80
N GLU A 57 -20.06 -48.99 8.89
CA GLU A 57 -20.48 -50.12 9.72
C GLU A 57 -20.46 -49.80 11.23
N ARG A 58 -19.82 -48.69 11.65
CA ARG A 58 -19.65 -48.27 13.04
C ARG A 58 -20.62 -47.16 13.45
N GLY A 59 -21.27 -46.49 12.51
CA GLY A 59 -22.29 -45.48 12.79
C GLY A 59 -22.42 -44.39 11.72
N SER A 60 -22.95 -43.24 12.13
CA SER A 60 -22.97 -42.03 11.30
C SER A 60 -21.87 -41.08 11.76
N HIS A 61 -21.03 -40.67 10.82
CA HIS A 61 -20.01 -39.64 10.98
C HIS A 61 -20.54 -38.34 10.37
N TYR A 62 -20.43 -37.26 11.13
CA TYR A 62 -20.87 -35.93 10.71
C TYR A 62 -19.62 -35.07 10.53
N THR A 63 -19.50 -34.40 9.40
CA THR A 63 -18.44 -33.43 9.14
C THR A 63 -19.07 -32.06 9.03
N THR A 64 -18.57 -31.09 9.78
CA THR A 64 -19.11 -29.73 9.78
C THR A 64 -18.04 -28.68 9.57
N LEU A 65 -18.41 -27.59 8.89
CA LEU A 65 -17.59 -26.38 8.86
C LEU A 65 -17.88 -25.54 10.10
N THR A 66 -16.82 -25.24 10.83
CA THR A 66 -16.83 -24.43 12.06
C THR A 66 -15.65 -23.47 12.05
N CYS A 67 -15.68 -22.45 12.91
CA CYS A 67 -14.49 -21.66 13.16
C CYS A 67 -13.40 -22.51 13.81
N CYS A 68 -12.18 -22.36 13.31
CA CYS A 68 -11.01 -23.01 13.86
C CYS A 68 -10.81 -22.61 15.34
N ARG A 69 -10.00 -23.40 16.05
CA ARG A 69 -9.62 -23.05 17.42
C ARG A 69 -8.99 -21.65 17.45
N ASN A 70 -9.40 -20.84 18.44
CA ASN A 70 -9.02 -19.43 18.61
C ASN A 70 -9.54 -18.51 17.50
N TYR A 71 -10.60 -18.91 16.80
CA TYR A 71 -11.41 -18.04 15.97
C TYR A 71 -12.84 -18.00 16.52
N GLU A 72 -13.52 -16.88 16.35
CA GLU A 72 -14.91 -16.68 16.75
C GLU A 72 -15.74 -16.24 15.54
N TYR A 73 -16.95 -16.78 15.41
CA TYR A 73 -17.85 -16.39 14.33
C TYR A 73 -18.42 -15.01 14.61
N ASP A 74 -18.15 -14.07 13.71
CA ASP A 74 -18.70 -12.72 13.75
C ASP A 74 -19.89 -12.63 12.79
N ALA A 75 -21.07 -12.34 13.34
CA ALA A 75 -22.32 -12.29 12.58
C ALA A 75 -22.44 -11.03 11.70
N ASP A 76 -21.76 -9.94 12.06
CA ASP A 76 -21.81 -8.69 11.30
C ASP A 76 -20.90 -8.76 10.07
N ALA A 77 -19.75 -9.41 10.21
CA ALA A 77 -18.77 -9.65 9.16
C ALA A 77 -19.00 -10.97 8.41
N ASP A 78 -19.92 -11.81 8.90
CA ASP A 78 -20.25 -13.14 8.38
C ASP A 78 -19.01 -14.00 8.10
N ARG A 79 -18.10 -14.08 9.08
CA ARG A 79 -16.86 -14.86 8.95
C ARG A 79 -16.25 -15.18 10.30
N CYS A 80 -15.32 -16.12 10.31
CA CYS A 80 -14.50 -16.41 11.47
C CYS A 80 -13.42 -15.33 11.63
N LEU A 81 -13.45 -14.60 12.74
CA LEU A 81 -12.43 -13.64 13.12
C LEU A 81 -11.44 -14.28 14.11
N PRO A 82 -10.13 -13.98 13.99
CA PRO A 82 -9.14 -14.49 14.93
C PRO A 82 -9.31 -13.85 16.31
N ILE A 83 -9.05 -14.63 17.34
CA ILE A 83 -9.01 -14.18 18.73
C ILE A 83 -7.56 -13.85 19.08
N CYS A 84 -7.30 -12.59 19.46
CA CYS A 84 -6.05 -12.15 20.04
C CYS A 84 -6.17 -12.12 21.57
N SER A 85 -5.33 -12.90 22.27
CA SER A 85 -5.30 -12.99 23.74
C SER A 85 -4.96 -11.65 24.38
N THR A 86 -4.09 -10.88 23.72
CA THR A 86 -3.82 -9.47 24.04
C THR A 86 -4.45 -8.59 22.96
N PRO A 87 -5.27 -7.59 23.30
CA PRO A 87 -5.93 -6.76 22.30
C PRO A 87 -4.91 -5.95 21.47
N CYS A 88 -5.12 -5.91 20.16
CA CYS A 88 -4.36 -5.05 19.24
C CYS A 88 -4.79 -3.59 19.39
N ILE A 89 -4.04 -2.79 20.15
CA ILE A 89 -4.37 -1.38 20.40
C ILE A 89 -4.03 -0.58 19.14
N ASN A 90 -5.01 0.12 18.56
CA ASN A 90 -4.90 0.87 17.29
C ASN A 90 -4.46 0.01 16.08
N GLY A 91 -4.66 -1.31 16.16
CA GLY A 91 -4.32 -2.25 15.10
C GLY A 91 -5.44 -3.26 14.87
N THR A 92 -5.24 -4.12 13.87
CA THR A 92 -6.20 -5.18 13.53
C THR A 92 -5.61 -6.54 13.86
N CYS A 93 -6.39 -7.39 14.53
CA CYS A 93 -6.04 -8.81 14.72
C CYS A 93 -6.29 -9.54 13.40
N ILE A 94 -5.23 -10.02 12.75
CA ILE A 94 -5.32 -10.67 11.43
C ILE A 94 -5.13 -12.18 11.49
N ASP A 95 -4.56 -12.69 12.59
CA ASP A 95 -4.46 -14.11 12.91
C ASP A 95 -4.32 -14.25 14.44
N VAL A 96 -4.35 -15.46 14.96
CA VAL A 96 -4.21 -15.76 16.39
C VAL A 96 -2.96 -15.07 16.95
N ASP A 97 -3.17 -14.21 17.94
CA ASP A 97 -2.12 -13.38 18.58
C ASP A 97 -1.23 -12.59 17.58
N THR A 98 -1.75 -12.29 16.39
CA THR A 98 -1.03 -11.58 15.33
C THR A 98 -1.73 -10.27 14.99
N CYS A 99 -1.10 -9.16 15.37
CA CYS A 99 -1.59 -7.81 15.08
C CYS A 99 -0.91 -7.23 13.83
N ILE A 100 -1.66 -6.47 13.04
CA ILE A 100 -1.12 -5.60 11.99
C ILE A 100 -1.48 -4.14 12.28
N CYS A 101 -0.59 -3.24 11.87
CA CYS A 101 -0.77 -1.80 11.99
C CYS A 101 -0.95 -1.18 10.61
N ASP A 102 -1.87 -0.23 10.50
CA ASP A 102 -2.00 0.57 9.29
C ASP A 102 -0.82 1.54 9.20
N THR A 103 -0.20 1.65 8.02
CA THR A 103 0.88 2.62 7.77
C THR A 103 0.36 4.04 8.04
N PRO A 104 1.09 4.88 8.81
CA PRO A 104 2.51 4.78 9.19
C PRO A 104 2.77 4.22 10.61
N LEU A 105 1.78 3.61 11.26
CA LEU A 105 1.96 3.05 12.60
C LEU A 105 2.83 1.79 12.56
N VAL A 106 3.56 1.56 13.64
CA VAL A 106 4.43 0.39 13.82
C VAL A 106 4.02 -0.40 15.05
N LEU A 107 4.11 -1.73 14.96
CA LEU A 107 3.75 -2.62 16.06
C LEU A 107 4.84 -2.62 17.13
N VAL A 108 4.49 -2.19 18.35
CA VAL A 108 5.34 -2.25 19.54
C VAL A 108 4.56 -2.96 20.64
N GLY A 109 4.95 -4.21 20.94
CA GLY A 109 4.15 -5.09 21.80
C GLY A 109 2.84 -5.44 21.11
N SER A 110 1.72 -5.11 21.73
CA SER A 110 0.37 -5.26 21.16
C SER A 110 -0.23 -3.92 20.68
N SER A 111 0.58 -2.87 20.59
CA SER A 111 0.12 -1.51 20.28
C SER A 111 0.73 -1.00 18.98
N CYS A 112 -0.13 -0.48 18.11
CA CYS A 112 0.26 0.28 16.94
C CYS A 112 0.49 1.73 17.32
N ILE A 113 1.75 2.17 17.24
CA ILE A 113 2.16 3.51 17.66
C ILE A 113 2.82 4.25 16.51
N MET A 114 2.71 5.59 16.54
CA MET A 114 3.49 6.42 15.62
C MET A 114 4.98 6.26 15.93
N PRO A 115 5.81 5.87 14.96
CA PRO A 115 7.24 5.71 15.18
C PRO A 115 7.88 7.07 15.46
N THR A 116 8.92 7.05 16.29
CA THR A 116 9.69 8.25 16.63
C THR A 116 11.09 8.15 16.04
N CYS A 117 11.50 9.17 15.30
CA CYS A 117 12.83 9.28 14.72
C CYS A 117 13.47 10.61 15.11
N THR A 118 14.76 10.56 15.42
CA THR A 118 15.60 11.75 15.49
C THR A 118 16.23 11.99 14.12
N ASN A 119 16.33 13.25 13.69
CA ASN A 119 17.13 13.65 12.53
C ASN A 119 16.73 12.95 11.19
N CYS A 120 15.43 12.69 10.98
CA CYS A 120 14.88 12.05 9.77
C CYS A 120 14.26 13.07 8.79
N GLU A 121 14.95 14.19 8.56
CA GLU A 121 14.53 15.14 7.54
C GLU A 121 14.82 14.56 6.15
N HIS A 122 13.87 14.65 5.21
CA HIS A 122 13.95 14.02 3.88
C HIS A 122 13.97 12.48 3.90
N GLY A 123 13.25 11.89 4.86
CA GLY A 123 12.99 10.46 4.94
C GLY A 123 11.68 10.18 5.69
N ASP A 124 11.24 8.94 5.61
CA ASP A 124 10.07 8.44 6.31
C ASP A 124 10.51 7.59 7.50
N CYS A 125 9.90 7.83 8.66
CA CYS A 125 10.18 7.07 9.87
C CYS A 125 9.40 5.76 9.82
N THR A 126 10.07 4.65 9.52
CA THR A 126 9.44 3.33 9.32
C THR A 126 9.50 2.43 10.55
N ALA A 127 10.34 2.77 11.52
CA ALA A 127 10.34 2.21 12.87
C ALA A 127 11.07 3.17 13.82
N THR A 128 11.05 2.89 15.12
CA THR A 128 11.78 3.70 16.11
C THR A 128 13.26 3.83 15.73
N ASN A 129 13.72 5.06 15.52
CA ASN A 129 15.06 5.42 15.01
C ASN A 129 15.43 4.88 13.60
N VAL A 130 14.52 4.20 12.91
CA VAL A 130 14.70 3.72 11.54
C VAL A 130 14.04 4.72 10.58
N CYS A 131 14.89 5.33 9.76
CA CYS A 131 14.53 6.37 8.81
C CYS A 131 14.91 5.84 7.44
N GLU A 132 13.91 5.72 6.57
CA GLU A 132 14.06 5.39 5.17
C GLU A 132 14.18 6.70 4.40
N CYS A 133 15.35 6.98 3.85
CA CYS A 133 15.57 8.24 3.14
C CYS A 133 14.79 8.28 1.83
N HIS A 134 14.25 9.45 1.49
CA HIS A 134 13.58 9.69 0.21
C HIS A 134 14.54 9.42 -0.96
N PRO A 135 14.02 9.13 -2.16
CA PRO A 135 14.86 8.91 -3.34
C PRO A 135 15.89 10.03 -3.54
N GLY A 136 17.15 9.65 -3.78
CA GLY A 136 18.27 10.58 -4.00
C GLY A 136 19.01 11.00 -2.73
N TYR A 137 18.54 10.54 -1.57
CA TYR A 137 19.18 10.70 -0.27
C TYR A 137 19.70 9.35 0.24
N ILE A 138 20.79 9.36 0.99
CA ILE A 138 21.32 8.21 1.72
C ILE A 138 21.44 8.55 3.19
N ARG A 139 21.36 7.54 4.05
CA ARG A 139 21.61 7.73 5.48
C ARG A 139 23.10 7.84 5.73
N SER A 140 23.52 8.99 6.25
CA SER A 140 24.90 9.29 6.59
C SER A 140 24.94 10.10 7.88
N GLU A 141 25.72 9.67 8.87
CA GLU A 141 25.83 10.33 10.19
C GLU A 141 24.47 10.51 10.91
N GLY A 142 23.54 9.57 10.69
CA GLY A 142 22.22 9.60 11.31
C GLY A 142 21.17 10.47 10.60
N ILE A 143 21.56 11.27 9.60
CA ILE A 143 20.68 12.11 8.78
C ILE A 143 20.58 11.59 7.34
N CYS A 144 19.49 11.92 6.65
CA CYS A 144 19.38 11.71 5.21
C CYS A 144 20.09 12.86 4.48
N LYS A 145 21.19 12.54 3.78
CA LYS A 145 21.95 13.50 2.96
C LYS A 145 21.82 13.13 1.49
N LYS A 146 21.78 14.13 0.63
CA LYS A 146 21.84 13.94 -0.83
C LYS A 146 23.07 13.14 -1.22
N PHE A 147 22.92 12.22 -2.16
CA PHE A 147 23.99 11.31 -2.57
C PHE A 147 24.36 11.46 -4.05
N CYS A 148 25.67 11.47 -4.29
CA CYS A 148 26.30 11.37 -5.60
C CYS A 148 27.51 10.43 -5.49
N ASP A 149 27.66 9.48 -6.43
CA ASP A 149 28.75 8.50 -6.48
C ASP A 149 30.13 9.17 -6.59
N LYS A 150 30.16 10.35 -7.23
CA LYS A 150 31.33 11.22 -7.33
C LYS A 150 30.99 12.61 -6.81
N PRO A 151 31.97 13.34 -6.24
CA PRO A 151 31.76 14.70 -5.81
C PRO A 151 31.52 15.63 -7.01
N CYS A 152 30.57 16.55 -6.87
CA CYS A 152 30.34 17.61 -7.84
C CYS A 152 31.45 18.67 -7.73
N ILE A 153 32.29 18.81 -8.76
CA ILE A 153 33.35 19.83 -8.81
C ILE A 153 32.72 21.15 -9.25
N SER A 154 32.86 22.22 -8.45
CA SER A 154 32.24 23.54 -8.68
C SER A 154 30.71 23.51 -8.77
N GLY A 155 30.09 22.59 -8.04
CA GLY A 155 28.64 22.49 -7.90
C GLY A 155 28.24 21.80 -6.59
N GLU A 156 26.94 21.76 -6.33
CA GLU A 156 26.35 21.02 -5.23
C GLU A 156 25.68 19.74 -5.74
N CYS A 157 25.85 18.63 -5.03
CA CYS A 157 25.07 17.42 -5.30
C CYS A 157 23.62 17.68 -4.90
N VAL A 158 22.68 17.45 -5.83
CA VAL A 158 21.24 17.55 -5.53
C VAL A 158 20.58 16.19 -5.28
N GLY A 159 21.36 15.10 -5.33
CA GLY A 159 20.90 13.72 -5.20
C GLY A 159 20.82 13.02 -6.56
N HIS A 160 20.63 11.70 -6.55
CA HIS A 160 20.51 10.86 -7.77
C HIS A 160 21.66 11.03 -8.78
N ASN A 161 22.89 11.26 -8.32
CA ASN A 161 24.03 11.54 -9.21
C ASN A 161 23.86 12.80 -10.08
N VAL A 162 23.03 13.75 -9.66
CA VAL A 162 22.83 15.03 -10.36
C VAL A 162 23.58 16.15 -9.63
N CYS A 163 24.38 16.91 -10.38
CA CYS A 163 25.07 18.09 -9.91
C CYS A 163 24.34 19.36 -10.35
N LYS A 164 24.06 20.25 -9.39
CA LYS A 164 23.64 21.63 -9.67
C LYS A 164 24.87 22.52 -9.59
N CYS A 165 25.24 23.12 -10.71
CA CYS A 165 26.40 24.00 -10.78
C CYS A 165 26.16 25.31 -10.01
N HIS A 166 27.24 25.87 -9.47
CA HIS A 166 27.20 27.19 -8.87
C HIS A 166 26.94 28.27 -9.92
N GLU A 167 26.59 29.48 -9.47
CA GLU A 167 26.36 30.61 -10.36
C GLU A 167 27.58 30.89 -11.23
N GLY A 168 27.37 31.08 -12.54
CA GLY A 168 28.45 31.26 -13.52
C GLY A 168 29.13 29.97 -13.99
N PHE A 169 28.61 28.79 -13.61
CA PHE A 169 29.09 27.49 -14.10
C PHE A 169 27.96 26.69 -14.76
N MET A 170 28.34 25.80 -15.68
CA MET A 170 27.45 24.86 -16.36
C MET A 170 28.02 23.44 -16.29
N LEU A 171 27.17 22.43 -16.45
CA LEU A 171 27.59 21.03 -16.50
C LEU A 171 28.56 20.80 -17.67
N ASP A 172 29.65 20.10 -17.40
CA ASP A 172 30.58 19.64 -18.41
C ASP A 172 29.87 18.62 -19.32
N PRO A 173 29.98 18.74 -20.66
CA PRO A 173 29.28 17.85 -21.59
C PRO A 173 29.84 16.42 -21.60
N ILE A 174 31.02 16.19 -21.02
CA ILE A 174 31.71 14.90 -20.96
C ILE A 174 31.59 14.30 -19.54
N ASP A 175 31.79 15.11 -18.50
CA ASP A 175 31.72 14.65 -17.10
C ASP A 175 30.54 15.28 -16.32
N PRO A 176 29.46 14.53 -16.06
CA PRO A 176 28.28 15.07 -15.37
C PRO A 176 28.54 15.45 -13.90
N PHE A 177 29.72 15.13 -13.35
CA PHE A 177 30.13 15.53 -12.01
C PHE A 177 31.03 16.76 -11.99
N LYS A 178 31.30 17.37 -13.14
CA LYS A 178 32.14 18.56 -13.25
C LYS A 178 31.34 19.74 -13.77
N CYS A 179 31.44 20.86 -13.07
CA CYS A 179 30.92 22.13 -13.53
C CYS A 179 32.07 22.98 -14.07
N ILE A 180 31.92 23.46 -15.30
CA ILE A 180 32.89 24.31 -16.01
C ILE A 180 32.39 25.76 -16.06
N PRO A 181 33.29 26.75 -16.02
CA PRO A 181 32.89 28.15 -16.09
C PRO A 181 32.12 28.46 -17.39
N CYS A 182 31.06 29.26 -17.26
CA CYS A 182 30.41 29.88 -18.40
C CYS A 182 31.31 31.03 -18.89
N ASP A 183 32.27 30.73 -19.76
CA ASP A 183 33.14 31.71 -20.41
C ASP A 183 32.86 31.80 -21.93
N ASN A 184 33.49 32.76 -22.62
CA ASN A 184 33.33 32.96 -24.07
C ASN A 184 33.89 31.79 -24.92
N ASN A 185 34.45 30.74 -24.30
CA ASN A 185 35.03 29.57 -24.95
C ASN A 185 34.19 28.29 -24.70
N HIS A 186 33.47 28.24 -23.58
CA HIS A 186 32.49 27.20 -23.20
C HIS A 186 31.04 27.67 -23.30
N GLU A 187 30.80 28.82 -23.94
CA GLU A 187 29.47 29.24 -24.35
C GLU A 187 28.76 28.07 -25.04
N LEU A 188 27.64 27.66 -24.47
CA LEU A 188 26.71 26.72 -25.05
C LEU A 188 26.16 27.40 -26.32
N LYS A 189 26.87 27.24 -27.44
CA LYS A 189 26.62 27.97 -28.67
C LYS A 189 25.34 27.45 -29.29
N CYS A 190 24.37 28.34 -29.48
CA CYS A 190 23.16 27.98 -30.21
C CYS A 190 23.51 27.72 -31.67
N THR A 191 23.17 26.52 -32.12
CA THR A 191 23.29 26.15 -33.53
C THR A 191 22.21 26.80 -34.40
N VAL A 192 21.17 27.37 -33.76
CA VAL A 192 20.03 28.03 -34.40
C VAL A 192 19.90 29.49 -33.99
N THR A 193 19.33 30.30 -34.89
CA THR A 193 18.99 31.70 -34.60
C THR A 193 17.53 31.81 -34.17
N CYS A 194 17.27 32.21 -32.91
CA CYS A 194 15.91 32.44 -32.42
C CYS A 194 15.43 33.86 -32.76
N ARG A 195 14.37 33.98 -33.57
CA ARG A 195 13.74 35.27 -33.90
C ARG A 195 12.62 35.56 -32.89
N HIS A 196 12.76 36.63 -32.10
CA HIS A 196 11.81 37.05 -31.04
C HIS A 196 11.70 36.12 -29.81
N GLY A 197 12.75 35.36 -29.51
CA GLY A 197 12.86 34.51 -28.32
C GLY A 197 14.28 34.49 -27.78
N TYR A 198 14.48 33.91 -26.60
CA TYR A 198 15.82 33.58 -26.12
C TYR A 198 16.14 32.12 -26.47
N CYS A 199 17.41 31.84 -26.73
CA CYS A 199 17.85 30.49 -27.00
C CYS A 199 18.15 29.75 -25.69
N SER A 200 17.63 28.54 -25.56
CA SER A 200 18.06 27.53 -24.59
C SER A 200 18.94 26.55 -25.37
N PRO A 201 20.28 26.70 -25.29
CA PRO A 201 21.16 25.97 -26.19
C PRO A 201 21.12 24.45 -25.90
N PRO A 202 21.47 23.60 -26.89
CA PRO A 202 22.09 23.95 -28.17
C PRO A 202 21.10 24.34 -29.30
N THR A 203 19.80 24.05 -29.16
CA THR A 203 18.83 24.16 -30.28
C THR A 203 17.45 24.72 -29.90
N ALA A 204 17.10 24.85 -28.63
CA ALA A 204 15.73 25.21 -28.25
C ALA A 204 15.52 26.72 -28.25
N CYS A 205 14.38 27.19 -28.76
CA CYS A 205 13.98 28.60 -28.71
C CYS A 205 12.76 28.77 -27.81
N SER A 206 12.87 29.66 -26.82
CA SER A 206 11.76 30.04 -25.94
C SER A 206 11.26 31.43 -26.30
N CYS A 207 9.97 31.57 -26.59
CA CYS A 207 9.37 32.86 -26.97
C CYS A 207 9.29 33.81 -25.77
N VAL A 208 9.56 35.10 -25.99
CA VAL A 208 9.32 36.13 -24.97
C VAL A 208 7.86 36.60 -25.10
N PRO A 209 6.99 36.41 -24.08
CA PRO A 209 5.63 36.94 -24.13
C PRO A 209 5.68 38.48 -24.18
N ARG A 210 5.06 39.08 -25.19
CA ARG A 210 4.92 40.54 -25.27
C ARG A 210 4.08 41.03 -24.09
N LYS A 211 4.66 41.84 -23.19
CA LYS A 211 3.84 42.72 -22.35
C LYS A 211 3.09 43.66 -23.31
N LYS A 212 1.75 43.62 -23.31
CA LYS A 212 0.94 44.64 -23.99
C LYS A 212 1.29 45.99 -23.36
N SER A 213 1.99 46.84 -24.11
CA SER A 213 2.19 48.23 -23.74
C SER A 213 0.85 48.95 -23.93
N SER A 214 0.15 49.22 -22.84
CA SER A 214 -1.00 50.11 -22.82
C SER A 214 -0.47 51.54 -22.83
N ILE A 215 -0.43 52.19 -23.99
CA ILE A 215 -0.28 53.65 -24.06
C ILE A 215 -1.33 54.21 -25.03
N PHE A 216 -1.99 55.26 -24.54
CA PHE A 216 -2.98 56.16 -25.15
C PHE A 216 -4.46 55.76 -25.01
N ASN A 217 -5.07 56.14 -23.89
CA ASN A 217 -6.44 56.65 -23.90
C ASN A 217 -6.41 58.10 -24.39
N PHE A 218 -7.38 58.42 -25.26
CA PHE A 218 -7.66 59.70 -25.88
C PHE A 218 -7.94 60.83 -24.88
#